data_AF-F8JI49-F1
#
_entry.id   AF-F8JI49-F1
#
_cell.length_a   1.000
_cell.length_b   1.000
_cell.length_c   1.000
_cell.angle_alpha   90.00
_cell.angle_beta   90.00
_cell.angle_gamma   90.00
#
_symmetry.space_group_name_H-M   'P 1'
#
loop_
_entity.id
_entity.type
_entity.pdbx_description
1 polymer ?
#
loop_
_entity_poly.entity_id
_entity_poly.type
_entity_poly.pdbx_seq_one_letter_code
_entity_poly.pdbx_strand_id
1 'polypeptide(L)'
;MAISNLIHQQTTTTGTGPYTLTSVNGRQTFNNAFGNGSATNRFPVFMQNQAAAEWMHAKGHLSAANTLVIDTVKGGSNGTSAVSFSAGTIDVTSAVPAEHLSSATVNIEAFGAIPDGTTACDTAFAAAYAWLGSSGGVIEFGPGDYLFGSRIAITLPNSRYCLGLKGAGSNLTRLVWSISSGGISLTQGNAHNSFRVEGFSIVTKAANGGTGFEAKGKTQVASEPSLLCDVVFAPDDYAVNTTGSHYWSICIHLQGWGNISFYHCYTYGQWKVPTNSVTSALGQGIRIEGDATMTGSGSGYITIINFFDCSFSYHDYAVVLGDYWQGITFNTCNFNGQIGTSGIFQSGSTSGVLALLCCIGCQFNTGGSQIDLSNAGVNNLVLNGNTIGAYNTSTVGAAIGPGLNATIVGNFFLNYGSNTGIVGASGSGSGHVITGNMFKGLNTGVVAASGSSGWVVGLNKYPSTTTKTVDSGSANSFGTAAAGAMTGVVP
;
A
#
# COMPACT_ATOMS: atom_id res chain seq x y z
N MET A 1 -18.39 24.35 -10.29
CA MET A 1 -19.81 24.19 -10.68
C MET A 1 -20.61 24.15 -9.39
N ALA A 2 -21.48 25.13 -9.15
CA ALA A 2 -22.34 25.11 -7.97
C ALA A 2 -23.39 24.00 -8.14
N ILE A 3 -23.73 23.30 -7.05
CA ILE A 3 -24.79 22.28 -7.00
C ILE A 3 -25.87 22.86 -6.10
N SER A 4 -27.13 22.86 -6.54
CA SER A 4 -28.28 23.27 -5.72
C SER A 4 -29.45 22.31 -5.87
N ASN A 5 -30.26 22.21 -4.82
CA ASN A 5 -31.38 21.27 -4.74
C ASN A 5 -32.68 21.89 -5.27
N LEU A 6 -33.54 21.05 -5.86
CA LEU A 6 -34.92 21.38 -6.24
C LEU A 6 -35.06 22.54 -7.25
N ILE A 7 -34.13 22.67 -8.21
CA ILE A 7 -34.23 23.64 -9.30
C ILE A 7 -35.18 23.12 -10.38
N HIS A 8 -36.31 23.81 -10.56
CA HIS A 8 -37.30 23.48 -11.58
C HIS A 8 -38.07 24.74 -11.97
N GLN A 9 -38.09 25.02 -13.27
CA GLN A 9 -38.87 26.07 -13.90
C GLN A 9 -39.57 25.50 -15.14
N GLN A 10 -40.49 26.26 -15.72
CA GLN A 10 -41.19 25.87 -16.93
C GLN A 10 -40.95 26.87 -18.06
N THR A 11 -41.18 26.44 -19.29
CA THR A 11 -41.29 27.35 -20.44
C THR A 11 -42.39 26.88 -21.38
N THR A 12 -42.96 27.81 -22.12
CA THR A 12 -43.85 27.55 -23.26
C THR A 12 -43.22 28.02 -24.57
N THR A 13 -41.94 28.43 -24.53
CA THR A 13 -41.20 28.90 -25.70
C THR A 13 -40.96 27.73 -26.66
N THR A 14 -41.35 27.90 -27.91
CA THR A 14 -41.16 26.90 -28.97
C THR A 14 -39.86 27.16 -29.75
N GLY A 15 -39.42 26.16 -30.52
CA GLY A 15 -38.21 26.28 -31.34
C GLY A 15 -36.90 26.08 -30.55
N THR A 16 -35.80 26.62 -31.10
CA THR A 16 -34.42 26.41 -30.61
C THR A 16 -33.75 27.68 -30.05
N GLY A 17 -34.49 28.79 -29.98
CA GLY A 17 -34.00 30.07 -29.48
C GLY A 17 -33.92 30.13 -27.94
N PRO A 18 -33.58 31.30 -27.37
CA PRO A 18 -33.59 31.50 -25.92
C PRO A 18 -34.97 31.21 -25.32
N TYR A 19 -35.01 30.48 -24.21
CA TYR A 19 -36.22 30.05 -23.54
C TYR A 19 -36.57 30.99 -22.38
N THR A 20 -37.78 31.53 -22.38
CA THR A 20 -38.27 32.33 -21.25
C THR A 20 -38.79 31.39 -20.16
N LEU A 21 -38.23 31.47 -18.96
CA LEU A 21 -38.54 30.61 -17.83
C LEU A 21 -39.56 31.23 -16.88
N THR A 22 -40.48 30.40 -16.39
CA THR A 22 -41.45 30.73 -15.34
C THR A 22 -41.22 29.88 -14.10
N SER A 23 -41.42 30.47 -12.93
CA SER A 23 -41.22 29.76 -11.66
C SER A 23 -42.29 28.71 -11.43
N VAL A 24 -41.90 27.55 -10.91
CA VAL A 24 -42.82 26.52 -10.40
C VAL A 24 -42.94 26.68 -8.89
N ASN A 25 -44.16 26.60 -8.35
CA ASN A 25 -44.40 26.74 -6.91
C ASN A 25 -43.61 25.68 -6.12
N GLY A 26 -42.94 26.11 -5.03
CA GLY A 26 -42.15 25.22 -4.17
C GLY A 26 -40.79 24.78 -4.75
N ARG A 27 -40.34 25.38 -5.87
CA ARG A 27 -39.07 25.06 -6.53
C ARG A 27 -38.14 26.26 -6.58
N GLN A 28 -36.83 26.01 -6.62
CA GLN A 28 -35.82 27.06 -6.82
C GLN A 28 -35.74 27.46 -8.31
N THR A 29 -35.49 28.75 -8.56
CA THR A 29 -35.20 29.26 -9.91
C THR A 29 -33.72 29.09 -10.25
N PHE A 30 -33.41 29.01 -11.55
CA PHE A 30 -32.03 28.96 -12.02
C PHE A 30 -31.25 30.23 -11.64
N ASN A 31 -31.88 31.40 -11.68
CA ASN A 31 -31.22 32.67 -11.34
C ASN A 31 -30.87 32.76 -9.85
N ASN A 32 -31.72 32.23 -8.96
CA ASN A 32 -31.39 32.20 -7.53
C ASN A 32 -30.29 31.18 -7.23
N ALA A 33 -30.26 30.06 -7.94
CA ALA A 33 -29.29 28.99 -7.71
C ALA A 33 -27.91 29.26 -8.33
N PHE A 34 -27.87 29.87 -9.51
CA PHE A 34 -26.65 30.00 -10.31
C PHE A 34 -26.32 31.44 -10.74
N GLY A 35 -27.24 32.40 -10.56
CA GLY A 35 -27.10 33.74 -11.12
C GLY A 35 -27.32 33.78 -12.64
N ASN A 36 -26.90 34.88 -13.26
CA ASN A 36 -26.94 35.11 -14.70
C ASN A 36 -25.57 35.56 -15.24
N GLY A 37 -25.35 35.46 -16.56
CA GLY A 37 -24.09 35.79 -17.24
C GLY A 37 -23.43 34.60 -17.93
N SER A 38 -23.06 34.78 -19.21
CA SER A 38 -22.58 33.72 -20.11
C SER A 38 -21.15 33.20 -19.85
N ALA A 39 -20.33 33.99 -19.15
CA ALA A 39 -18.93 33.67 -18.88
C ALA A 39 -18.72 32.90 -17.55
N THR A 40 -19.52 33.17 -16.52
CA THR A 40 -19.30 32.66 -15.16
C THR A 40 -20.33 31.62 -14.72
N ASN A 41 -21.56 31.67 -15.26
CA ASN A 41 -22.71 30.96 -14.68
C ASN A 41 -23.32 29.96 -15.67
N ARG A 42 -22.56 28.90 -15.98
CA ARG A 42 -23.01 27.77 -16.81
C ARG A 42 -23.41 26.58 -15.95
N PHE A 43 -24.51 25.92 -16.30
CA PHE A 43 -25.09 24.81 -15.54
C PHE A 43 -25.72 23.77 -16.47
N PRO A 44 -25.86 22.51 -16.03
CA PRO A 44 -26.55 21.48 -16.78
C PRO A 44 -28.06 21.72 -16.75
N VAL A 45 -28.74 21.40 -17.84
CA VAL A 45 -30.18 21.59 -18.01
C VAL A 45 -30.77 20.34 -18.65
N PHE A 46 -31.81 19.81 -18.04
CA PHE A 46 -32.71 18.84 -18.66
C PHE A 46 -34.05 19.52 -18.99
N MET A 47 -34.53 19.31 -20.21
CA MET A 47 -35.78 19.85 -20.70
C MET A 47 -36.66 18.72 -21.22
N GLN A 48 -37.95 18.73 -20.90
CA GLN A 48 -38.90 17.75 -21.40
C GLN A 48 -40.27 18.38 -21.62
N ASN A 49 -40.86 18.12 -22.79
CA ASN A 49 -42.25 18.48 -23.06
C ASN A 49 -43.19 17.56 -22.25
N GLN A 50 -44.17 18.13 -21.56
CA GLN A 50 -45.10 17.36 -20.73
C GLN A 50 -46.09 16.51 -21.55
N ALA A 51 -46.37 16.91 -22.80
CA ALA A 51 -47.39 16.28 -23.64
C ALA A 51 -46.82 15.58 -24.88
N ALA A 52 -45.66 16.02 -25.38
CA ALA A 52 -44.98 15.40 -26.52
C ALA A 52 -43.74 14.60 -26.09
N ALA A 53 -43.33 13.62 -26.89
CA ALA A 53 -42.13 12.82 -26.66
C ALA A 53 -40.83 13.57 -27.03
N GLU A 54 -40.68 14.80 -26.53
CA GLU A 54 -39.56 15.69 -26.81
C GLU A 54 -38.76 15.91 -25.53
N TRP A 55 -37.45 15.70 -25.58
CA TRP A 55 -36.57 15.90 -24.44
C TRP A 55 -35.17 16.28 -24.89
N MET A 56 -34.45 17.01 -24.03
CA MET A 56 -33.08 17.46 -24.27
C MET A 56 -32.31 17.53 -22.97
N HIS A 57 -31.04 17.13 -22.99
CA HIS A 57 -30.06 17.42 -21.96
C HIS A 57 -28.91 18.25 -22.57
N ALA A 58 -28.57 19.36 -21.93
CA ALA A 58 -27.62 20.34 -22.44
C ALA A 58 -26.85 21.05 -21.32
N LYS A 59 -25.84 21.85 -21.70
CA LYS A 59 -25.29 22.93 -20.88
C LYS A 59 -25.90 24.25 -21.36
N GLY A 60 -26.27 25.10 -20.40
CA GLY A 60 -26.80 26.43 -20.69
C GLY A 60 -26.40 27.45 -19.64
N HIS A 61 -26.83 28.69 -19.88
CA HIS A 61 -26.69 29.81 -18.96
C HIS A 61 -27.93 30.72 -19.01
N LEU A 62 -28.08 31.58 -18.01
CA LEU A 62 -29.07 32.64 -18.05
C LEU A 62 -28.47 33.92 -18.65
N SER A 63 -28.99 34.38 -19.78
CA SER A 63 -28.61 35.67 -20.39
C SER A 63 -29.30 36.86 -19.71
N ALA A 64 -30.44 36.62 -19.06
CA ALA A 64 -31.14 37.50 -18.14
C ALA A 64 -31.79 36.65 -17.04
N ALA A 65 -32.36 37.27 -16.00
CA ALA A 65 -32.88 36.59 -14.82
C ALA A 65 -33.88 35.44 -15.08
N ASN A 66 -34.52 35.40 -16.25
CA ASN A 66 -35.44 34.34 -16.66
C ASN A 66 -35.22 33.87 -18.11
N THR A 67 -34.10 34.20 -18.75
CA THR A 67 -33.87 33.86 -20.16
C THR A 67 -32.74 32.84 -20.28
N LEU A 68 -33.11 31.57 -20.48
CA LEU A 68 -32.18 30.47 -20.65
C LEU A 68 -31.67 30.41 -22.09
N VAL A 69 -30.36 30.35 -22.24
CA VAL A 69 -29.67 30.11 -23.50
C VAL A 69 -28.98 28.76 -23.42
N ILE A 70 -29.18 27.94 -24.46
CA ILE A 70 -28.52 26.64 -24.59
C ILE A 70 -27.18 26.84 -25.29
N ASP A 71 -26.10 26.52 -24.59
CA ASP A 71 -24.74 26.66 -25.12
C ASP A 71 -24.31 25.41 -25.89
N THR A 72 -24.66 24.22 -25.39
CA THR A 72 -24.24 22.95 -25.99
C THR A 72 -25.20 21.84 -25.63
N VAL A 73 -25.78 21.19 -26.64
CA VAL A 73 -26.61 20.00 -26.44
C VAL A 73 -25.74 18.76 -26.28
N LYS A 74 -26.10 17.91 -25.32
CA LYS A 74 -25.39 16.66 -25.00
C LYS A 74 -26.17 15.43 -25.42
N GLY A 75 -27.49 15.52 -25.49
CA GLY A 75 -28.37 14.47 -25.99
C GLY A 75 -29.83 14.93 -25.98
N GLY A 76 -30.70 14.21 -26.68
CA GLY A 76 -32.11 14.56 -26.78
C GLY A 76 -32.85 13.71 -27.80
N SER A 77 -34.15 13.97 -27.97
CA SER A 77 -34.99 13.38 -29.01
C SER A 77 -34.54 13.71 -30.44
N ASN A 78 -33.59 14.65 -30.60
CA ASN A 78 -32.92 14.99 -31.87
C ASN A 78 -31.40 14.71 -31.83
N GLY A 79 -30.97 13.69 -31.08
CA GLY A 79 -29.56 13.35 -30.91
C GLY A 79 -28.79 14.45 -30.17
N THR A 80 -27.68 14.91 -30.75
CA THR A 80 -26.84 16.00 -30.19
C THR A 80 -27.18 17.38 -30.76
N SER A 81 -28.23 17.49 -31.58
CA SER A 81 -28.72 18.76 -32.10
C SER A 81 -29.78 19.38 -31.19
N ALA A 82 -29.96 20.71 -31.27
CA ALA A 82 -31.04 21.39 -30.55
C ALA A 82 -32.42 20.80 -30.91
N VAL A 83 -33.23 20.58 -29.88
CA VAL A 83 -34.60 20.09 -30.02
C VAL A 83 -35.52 21.29 -30.25
N SER A 84 -36.23 21.30 -31.37
CA SER A 84 -37.26 22.29 -31.64
C SER A 84 -38.55 21.86 -30.97
N PHE A 85 -38.77 22.28 -29.72
CA PHE A 85 -39.95 21.89 -28.96
C PHE A 85 -41.25 22.40 -29.59
N SER A 86 -42.27 21.54 -29.64
CA SER A 86 -43.63 21.91 -30.03
C SER A 86 -44.29 22.80 -28.98
N ALA A 87 -45.45 23.38 -29.32
CA ALA A 87 -46.25 24.11 -28.34
C ALA A 87 -46.64 23.19 -27.15
N GLY A 88 -46.66 23.76 -25.95
CA GLY A 88 -46.96 23.05 -24.71
C GLY A 88 -46.14 23.56 -23.54
N THR A 89 -46.36 22.97 -22.36
CA THR A 89 -45.52 23.22 -21.18
C THR A 89 -44.30 22.31 -21.23
N ILE A 90 -43.12 22.91 -21.11
CA ILE A 90 -41.83 22.21 -21.07
C ILE A 90 -41.27 22.39 -19.67
N ASP A 91 -40.99 21.28 -19.00
CA ASP A 91 -40.29 21.29 -17.72
C ASP A 91 -38.80 21.49 -17.95
N VAL A 92 -38.19 22.40 -17.19
CA VAL A 92 -36.78 22.77 -17.25
C VAL A 92 -36.17 22.56 -15.87
N THR A 93 -35.29 21.58 -15.73
CA THR A 93 -34.68 21.20 -14.44
C THR A 93 -33.16 21.20 -14.54
N SER A 94 -32.49 21.43 -13.43
CA SER A 94 -31.05 21.19 -13.33
C SER A 94 -30.86 19.73 -12.93
N ALA A 95 -30.37 18.90 -13.86
CA ALA A 95 -30.03 17.51 -13.58
C ALA A 95 -28.52 17.31 -13.80
N VAL A 96 -27.85 16.65 -12.86
CA VAL A 96 -26.48 16.20 -13.09
C VAL A 96 -26.56 15.05 -14.11
N PRO A 97 -25.84 15.12 -15.24
CA PRO A 97 -25.87 14.07 -16.24
C PRO A 97 -25.35 12.75 -15.65
N ALA A 98 -25.87 11.60 -16.07
CA ALA A 98 -25.44 10.31 -15.54
C ALA A 98 -23.91 10.09 -15.67
N GLU A 99 -23.31 10.58 -16.77
CA GLU A 99 -21.85 10.60 -17.01
C GLU A 99 -21.05 11.46 -16.01
N HIS A 100 -21.71 12.36 -15.28
CA HIS A 100 -21.11 13.15 -14.22
C HIS A 100 -21.45 12.62 -12.82
N LEU A 101 -22.41 11.69 -12.71
CA LEU A 101 -22.66 10.91 -11.49
C LEU A 101 -21.69 9.73 -11.36
N SER A 102 -20.94 9.39 -12.41
CA SER A 102 -19.89 8.37 -12.40
C SER A 102 -18.59 8.85 -11.72
N SER A 103 -18.69 9.54 -10.58
CA SER A 103 -17.62 9.39 -9.59
C SER A 103 -17.64 7.91 -9.26
N ALA A 104 -16.68 7.15 -9.78
CA ALA A 104 -16.70 5.69 -9.79
C ALA A 104 -16.47 5.11 -8.39
N THR A 105 -17.04 5.72 -7.36
CA THR A 105 -17.06 5.27 -5.99
C THR A 105 -18.43 4.70 -5.71
N VAL A 106 -18.49 3.47 -5.25
CA VAL A 106 -19.74 2.82 -4.91
C VAL A 106 -19.65 2.15 -3.54
N ASN A 107 -20.66 2.34 -2.71
CA ASN A 107 -20.72 1.68 -1.40
C ASN A 107 -21.19 0.23 -1.60
N ILE A 108 -20.45 -0.74 -1.05
CA ILE A 108 -20.77 -2.16 -1.11
C ILE A 108 -22.14 -2.49 -0.48
N GLU A 109 -22.58 -1.73 0.53
CA GLU A 109 -23.89 -1.87 1.17
C GLU A 109 -25.05 -1.63 0.19
N ALA A 110 -24.84 -0.80 -0.84
CA ALA A 110 -25.83 -0.58 -1.91
C ALA A 110 -26.07 -1.85 -2.76
N PHE A 111 -25.19 -2.84 -2.66
CA PHE A 111 -25.31 -4.15 -3.30
C PHE A 111 -25.70 -5.26 -2.31
N GLY A 112 -26.16 -4.90 -1.10
CA GLY A 112 -26.68 -5.84 -0.12
C GLY A 112 -25.63 -6.43 0.83
N ALA A 113 -24.43 -5.86 0.91
CA ALA A 113 -23.50 -6.21 1.99
C ALA A 113 -24.05 -5.75 3.34
N ILE A 114 -23.90 -6.60 4.36
CA ILE A 114 -24.33 -6.30 5.73
C ILE A 114 -23.09 -6.39 6.64
N PRO A 115 -22.68 -5.30 7.30
CA PRO A 115 -21.44 -5.25 8.08
C PRO A 115 -21.60 -5.79 9.52
N ASP A 116 -22.20 -6.98 9.66
CA ASP A 116 -22.54 -7.61 10.95
C ASP A 116 -21.55 -8.70 11.41
N GLY A 117 -20.53 -9.00 10.61
CA GLY A 117 -19.52 -10.04 10.86
C GLY A 117 -20.02 -11.49 10.73
N THR A 118 -21.25 -11.69 10.25
CA THR A 118 -21.94 -12.98 10.16
C THR A 118 -22.54 -13.26 8.77
N THR A 119 -23.01 -12.21 8.08
CA THR A 119 -23.59 -12.29 6.75
C THR A 119 -22.49 -12.24 5.70
N ALA A 120 -22.45 -13.24 4.81
CA ALA A 120 -21.46 -13.32 3.74
C ALA A 120 -21.65 -12.18 2.71
N CYS A 121 -20.59 -11.43 2.45
CA CYS A 121 -20.57 -10.27 1.57
C CYS A 121 -20.06 -10.58 0.15
N ASP A 122 -19.75 -11.85 -0.15
CA ASP A 122 -19.17 -12.30 -1.43
C ASP A 122 -19.99 -11.83 -2.64
N THR A 123 -21.31 -12.05 -2.62
CA THR A 123 -22.22 -11.66 -3.71
C THR A 123 -22.30 -10.15 -3.89
N ALA A 124 -22.36 -9.40 -2.78
CA ALA A 124 -22.41 -7.94 -2.81
C ALA A 124 -21.11 -7.34 -3.37
N PHE A 125 -19.96 -7.90 -2.99
CA PHE A 125 -18.67 -7.49 -3.54
C PHE A 125 -18.58 -7.78 -5.04
N ALA A 126 -18.99 -8.96 -5.49
CA ALA A 126 -18.98 -9.31 -6.91
C ALA A 126 -19.87 -8.36 -7.73
N ALA A 127 -21.05 -8.00 -7.21
CA ALA A 127 -21.94 -7.03 -7.85
C ALA A 127 -21.35 -5.61 -7.87
N ALA A 128 -20.73 -5.16 -6.77
CA ALA A 128 -20.06 -3.86 -6.69
C ALA A 128 -18.88 -3.77 -7.67
N TYR A 129 -18.07 -4.82 -7.76
CA TYR A 129 -16.96 -4.89 -8.72
C TYR A 129 -17.46 -4.89 -10.17
N ALA A 130 -18.51 -5.65 -10.48
CA ALA A 130 -19.12 -5.65 -11.80
C ALA A 130 -19.66 -4.26 -12.20
N TRP A 131 -20.18 -3.48 -11.24
CA TRP A 131 -20.66 -2.12 -11.48
C TRP A 131 -19.57 -1.14 -11.90
N LEU A 132 -18.32 -1.31 -11.41
CA LEU A 132 -17.18 -0.49 -11.85
C LEU A 132 -16.91 -0.61 -13.36
N GLY A 133 -17.31 -1.73 -13.97
CA GLY A 133 -17.20 -1.97 -15.40
C GLY A 133 -15.75 -1.93 -15.90
N SER A 134 -15.52 -1.32 -17.06
CA SER A 134 -14.17 -1.23 -17.67
C SER A 134 -13.38 0.02 -17.26
N SER A 135 -13.98 0.95 -16.50
CA SER A 135 -13.36 2.25 -16.19
C SER A 135 -12.56 2.23 -14.89
N GLY A 136 -12.70 1.18 -14.08
CA GLY A 136 -12.18 1.16 -12.72
C GLY A 136 -12.99 2.05 -11.79
N GLY A 137 -12.46 2.25 -10.59
CA GLY A 137 -13.12 3.01 -9.54
C GLY A 137 -12.85 2.43 -8.15
N VAL A 138 -13.65 2.84 -7.18
CA VAL A 138 -13.50 2.56 -5.75
C VAL A 138 -14.73 1.83 -5.24
N ILE A 139 -14.53 0.70 -4.57
CA ILE A 139 -15.55 0.10 -3.71
C ILE A 139 -15.32 0.63 -2.29
N GLU A 140 -16.31 1.33 -1.75
CA GLU A 140 -16.30 1.84 -0.39
C GLU A 140 -17.02 0.88 0.57
N PHE A 141 -16.45 0.75 1.75
CA PHE A 141 -16.97 -0.02 2.87
C PHE A 141 -17.25 0.94 4.02
N GLY A 142 -18.48 0.94 4.54
CA GLY A 142 -18.81 1.64 5.78
C GLY A 142 -18.14 1.00 7.01
N PRO A 143 -18.37 1.55 8.21
CA PRO A 143 -17.95 0.92 9.46
C PRO A 143 -18.62 -0.44 9.69
N GLY A 144 -17.88 -1.37 10.30
CA GLY A 144 -18.35 -2.70 10.73
C GLY A 144 -17.55 -3.86 10.14
N ASP A 145 -18.05 -5.07 10.36
CA ASP A 145 -17.38 -6.33 10.02
C ASP A 145 -18.00 -6.95 8.76
N TYR A 146 -17.24 -7.06 7.68
CA TYR A 146 -17.67 -7.66 6.42
C TYR A 146 -17.13 -9.08 6.33
N LEU A 147 -17.98 -10.08 6.51
CA LEU A 147 -17.58 -11.48 6.40
C LEU A 147 -17.47 -11.91 4.93
N PHE A 148 -16.37 -12.55 4.57
CA PHE A 148 -16.18 -13.19 3.27
C PHE A 148 -16.03 -14.70 3.43
N GLY A 149 -16.86 -15.46 2.74
CA GLY A 149 -16.83 -16.92 2.72
C GLY A 149 -15.76 -17.48 1.80
N SER A 150 -15.22 -16.67 0.90
CA SER A 150 -14.20 -17.05 -0.08
C SER A 150 -13.12 -15.98 -0.27
N ARG A 151 -12.02 -16.36 -0.90
CA ARG A 151 -10.99 -15.42 -1.32
C ARG A 151 -11.55 -14.47 -2.36
N ILE A 152 -11.32 -13.17 -2.19
CA ILE A 152 -11.56 -12.19 -3.25
C ILE A 152 -10.43 -12.30 -4.27
N ALA A 153 -10.67 -12.92 -5.42
CA ALA A 153 -9.67 -13.09 -6.47
C ALA A 153 -10.07 -12.33 -7.74
N ILE A 154 -9.29 -11.33 -8.13
CA ILE A 154 -9.58 -10.43 -9.24
C ILE A 154 -8.42 -10.44 -10.23
N THR A 155 -8.72 -10.67 -11.50
CA THR A 155 -7.80 -10.33 -12.60
C THR A 155 -8.26 -9.02 -13.21
N LEU A 156 -7.39 -8.03 -13.18
CA LEU A 156 -7.67 -6.72 -13.76
C LEU A 156 -7.70 -6.80 -15.30
N PRO A 157 -8.51 -5.97 -15.97
CA PRO A 157 -8.67 -6.06 -17.40
C PRO A 157 -7.40 -5.64 -18.15
N ASN A 158 -7.24 -6.15 -19.37
CA ASN A 158 -6.18 -5.73 -20.29
C ASN A 158 -6.48 -4.35 -20.91
N SER A 159 -6.65 -3.34 -20.06
CA SER A 159 -6.83 -1.93 -20.39
C SER A 159 -6.32 -1.10 -19.21
N ARG A 160 -6.23 0.23 -19.33
CA ARG A 160 -5.90 1.07 -18.18
C ARG A 160 -7.01 0.95 -17.14
N TYR A 161 -6.66 0.55 -15.91
CA TYR A 161 -7.64 0.25 -14.87
C TYR A 161 -7.04 0.43 -13.48
N CYS A 162 -7.75 1.13 -12.59
CA CYS A 162 -7.40 1.23 -11.19
C CYS A 162 -8.52 0.65 -10.34
N LEU A 163 -8.21 -0.33 -9.49
CA LEU A 163 -9.13 -0.81 -8.46
C LEU A 163 -8.84 -0.13 -7.14
N GLY A 164 -9.80 0.65 -6.64
CA GLY A 164 -9.82 1.20 -5.31
C GLY A 164 -10.66 0.34 -4.36
N LEU A 165 -10.14 0.06 -3.18
CA LEU A 165 -10.88 -0.48 -2.05
C LEU A 165 -10.66 0.48 -0.88
N LYS A 166 -11.74 1.00 -0.28
CA LYS A 166 -11.63 2.04 0.74
C LYS A 166 -12.60 1.81 1.89
N GLY A 167 -12.11 1.82 3.12
CA GLY A 167 -12.91 1.73 4.33
C GLY A 167 -13.09 3.08 5.02
N ALA A 168 -13.84 3.07 6.12
CA ALA A 168 -14.09 4.23 6.97
C ALA A 168 -12.92 4.55 7.93
N GLY A 169 -11.90 3.69 7.98
CA GLY A 169 -10.73 3.76 8.86
C GLY A 169 -10.31 2.37 9.33
N SER A 170 -9.00 2.15 9.53
CA SER A 170 -8.45 0.83 9.88
C SER A 170 -9.06 0.19 11.13
N ASN A 171 -9.48 0.99 12.10
CA ASN A 171 -10.16 0.55 13.32
C ASN A 171 -11.70 0.48 13.23
N LEU A 172 -12.29 0.94 12.11
CA LEU A 172 -13.74 1.04 11.94
C LEU A 172 -14.28 0.03 10.94
N THR A 173 -13.53 -0.29 9.89
CA THR A 173 -13.92 -1.24 8.85
C THR A 173 -13.02 -2.46 8.91
N ARG A 174 -13.61 -3.65 9.00
CA ARG A 174 -12.90 -4.94 9.05
C ARG A 174 -13.43 -5.87 7.98
N LEU A 175 -12.56 -6.33 7.08
CA LEU A 175 -12.86 -7.41 6.13
C LEU A 175 -12.37 -8.71 6.75
N VAL A 176 -13.27 -9.67 6.95
CA VAL A 176 -13.06 -10.83 7.82
C VAL A 176 -13.19 -12.13 7.03
N TRP A 177 -12.22 -13.03 7.18
CA TRP A 177 -12.27 -14.38 6.63
C TRP A 177 -12.19 -15.44 7.73
N SER A 178 -13.07 -16.44 7.67
CA SER A 178 -13.06 -17.61 8.59
C SER A 178 -12.56 -18.89 7.93
N ILE A 179 -11.79 -18.75 6.84
CA ILE A 179 -11.27 -19.86 6.03
C ILE A 179 -9.74 -19.81 5.96
N SER A 180 -9.10 -20.95 5.72
CA SER A 180 -7.63 -21.08 5.62
C SER A 180 -7.04 -20.58 4.30
N SER A 181 -7.87 -20.12 3.37
CA SER A 181 -7.46 -19.59 2.06
C SER A 181 -8.08 -18.21 1.79
N GLY A 182 -8.19 -17.39 2.85
CA GLY A 182 -8.84 -16.09 2.79
C GLY A 182 -8.02 -15.00 2.10
N GLY A 183 -8.50 -13.77 2.23
CA GLY A 183 -7.84 -12.54 1.79
C GLY A 183 -8.19 -12.10 0.38
N ILE A 184 -7.37 -11.20 -0.15
CA ILE A 184 -7.55 -10.54 -1.44
C ILE A 184 -6.38 -10.91 -2.37
N SER A 185 -6.67 -11.25 -3.62
CA SER A 185 -5.68 -11.50 -4.66
C SER A 185 -5.98 -10.63 -5.87
N LEU A 186 -5.04 -9.77 -6.22
CA LEU A 186 -5.10 -8.95 -7.43
C LEU A 186 -4.05 -9.47 -8.41
N THR A 187 -4.50 -9.83 -9.60
CA THR A 187 -3.62 -10.20 -10.73
C THR A 187 -3.68 -9.10 -11.77
N GLN A 188 -2.52 -8.56 -12.12
CA GLN A 188 -2.35 -7.57 -13.17
C GLN A 188 -2.75 -8.16 -14.52
N GLY A 189 -3.55 -7.42 -15.29
CA GLY A 189 -3.85 -7.69 -16.69
C GLY A 189 -2.78 -7.13 -17.64
N ASN A 190 -2.27 -5.92 -17.34
CA ASN A 190 -1.13 -5.27 -18.02
C ASN A 190 -0.46 -4.20 -17.15
N ALA A 191 0.65 -3.63 -17.65
CA ALA A 191 1.42 -2.58 -16.98
C ALA A 191 0.63 -1.30 -16.65
N HIS A 192 -0.53 -1.07 -17.28
CA HIS A 192 -1.40 0.08 -17.01
C HIS A 192 -2.44 -0.16 -15.93
N ASN A 193 -2.34 -1.29 -15.21
CA ASN A 193 -3.16 -1.51 -14.03
C ASN A 193 -2.48 -1.04 -12.76
N SER A 194 -3.28 -0.47 -11.88
CA SER A 194 -2.90 -0.11 -10.51
C SER A 194 -4.00 -0.47 -9.53
N PHE A 195 -3.70 -0.34 -8.24
CA PHE A 195 -4.69 -0.46 -7.18
C PHE A 195 -4.44 0.55 -6.07
N ARG A 196 -5.50 0.82 -5.30
CA ARG A 196 -5.48 1.67 -4.10
C ARG A 196 -6.26 0.97 -3.00
N VAL A 197 -5.61 0.63 -1.89
CA VAL A 197 -6.25 -0.08 -0.76
C VAL A 197 -6.07 0.74 0.50
N GLU A 198 -7.18 1.19 1.11
CA GLU A 198 -7.10 2.18 2.17
C GLU A 198 -8.11 2.03 3.31
N GLY A 199 -7.67 2.32 4.53
CA GLY A 199 -8.56 2.65 5.65
C GLY A 199 -9.42 1.48 6.14
N PHE A 200 -8.86 0.27 6.23
CA PHE A 200 -9.54 -0.88 6.83
C PHE A 200 -8.57 -1.94 7.35
N SER A 201 -9.10 -2.87 8.14
CA SER A 201 -8.38 -4.08 8.56
C SER A 201 -8.72 -5.29 7.68
N ILE A 202 -7.72 -6.10 7.33
CA ILE A 202 -7.85 -7.43 6.72
C ILE A 202 -7.60 -8.47 7.83
N VAL A 203 -8.65 -9.18 8.21
CA VAL A 203 -8.71 -9.99 9.42
C VAL A 203 -8.92 -11.46 9.09
N THR A 204 -8.16 -12.35 9.75
CA THR A 204 -8.39 -13.80 9.69
C THR A 204 -8.86 -14.36 11.02
N LYS A 205 -9.87 -15.23 10.96
CA LYS A 205 -10.37 -16.10 12.03
C LYS A 205 -9.86 -17.54 11.89
N ALA A 206 -8.83 -17.76 11.08
CA ALA A 206 -8.27 -19.09 10.82
C ALA A 206 -6.79 -19.14 11.22
N ALA A 207 -6.37 -20.30 11.74
CA ALA A 207 -4.96 -20.65 11.80
C ALA A 207 -4.44 -20.83 10.38
N ASN A 208 -3.28 -20.25 10.06
CA ASN A 208 -2.71 -20.33 8.72
C ASN A 208 -3.72 -19.90 7.65
N GLY A 209 -4.29 -18.70 7.82
CA GLY A 209 -5.40 -18.14 7.04
C GLY A 209 -5.14 -17.93 5.54
N GLY A 210 -3.97 -18.33 5.04
CA GLY A 210 -3.52 -18.08 3.68
C GLY A 210 -2.84 -16.72 3.56
N THR A 211 -3.17 -15.98 2.51
CA THR A 211 -2.53 -14.69 2.20
C THR A 211 -3.52 -13.54 2.30
N GLY A 212 -3.30 -12.62 3.25
CA GLY A 212 -4.23 -11.51 3.52
C GLY A 212 -4.41 -10.60 2.30
N PHE A 213 -3.32 -10.18 1.68
CA PHE A 213 -3.31 -9.44 0.43
C PHE A 213 -2.19 -9.94 -0.48
N GLU A 214 -2.52 -10.18 -1.74
CA GLU A 214 -1.59 -10.67 -2.75
C GLU A 214 -1.69 -9.80 -4.02
N ALA A 215 -0.55 -9.33 -4.52
CA ALA A 215 -0.46 -8.62 -5.79
C ALA A 215 0.48 -9.36 -6.74
N LYS A 216 -0.06 -9.87 -7.85
CA LYS A 216 0.66 -10.60 -8.89
C LYS A 216 0.83 -9.79 -10.15
N GLY A 217 2.07 -9.52 -10.54
CA GLY A 217 2.42 -8.91 -11.81
C GLY A 217 2.35 -9.94 -12.94
N LYS A 218 2.01 -9.49 -14.15
CA LYS A 218 2.16 -10.28 -15.39
C LYS A 218 3.17 -9.69 -16.37
N THR A 219 3.52 -8.41 -16.22
CA THR A 219 4.39 -7.68 -17.14
C THR A 219 5.48 -6.94 -16.38
N GLN A 220 6.69 -6.95 -16.94
CA GLN A 220 7.93 -6.81 -16.17
C GLN A 220 8.31 -5.39 -15.74
N VAL A 221 7.82 -4.30 -16.36
CA VAL A 221 8.40 -2.97 -16.07
C VAL A 221 7.38 -1.86 -16.25
N ALA A 222 7.37 -0.92 -15.30
CA ALA A 222 6.53 0.28 -15.23
C ALA A 222 5.03 0.02 -15.05
N SER A 223 4.68 -0.75 -14.00
CA SER A 223 3.32 -0.69 -13.47
C SER A 223 2.97 0.74 -13.09
N GLU A 224 1.76 1.18 -13.43
CA GLU A 224 1.20 2.41 -12.86
C GLU A 224 1.26 2.32 -11.32
N PRO A 225 1.52 3.44 -10.61
CA PRO A 225 1.76 3.40 -9.17
C PRO A 225 0.57 2.82 -8.40
N SER A 226 0.85 1.86 -7.50
CA SER A 226 -0.14 1.29 -6.59
C SER A 226 0.14 1.71 -5.14
N LEU A 227 -0.92 1.72 -4.33
CA LEU A 227 -0.89 2.24 -2.97
C LEU A 227 -1.62 1.34 -1.98
N LEU A 228 -1.00 1.12 -0.82
CA LEU A 228 -1.69 0.73 0.41
C LEU A 228 -1.47 1.82 1.46
N CYS A 229 -2.54 2.29 2.10
CA CYS A 229 -2.46 3.35 3.10
C CYS A 229 -3.41 3.10 4.27
N ASP A 230 -2.91 3.15 5.52
CA ASP A 230 -3.74 2.91 6.72
C ASP A 230 -4.49 1.57 6.63
N VAL A 231 -3.73 0.50 6.38
CA VAL A 231 -4.26 -0.88 6.30
C VAL A 231 -3.62 -1.72 7.38
N VAL A 232 -4.45 -2.45 8.12
CA VAL A 232 -4.00 -3.35 9.20
C VAL A 232 -4.27 -4.79 8.80
N PHE A 233 -3.27 -5.64 8.89
CA PHE A 233 -3.41 -7.08 8.72
C PHE A 233 -3.31 -7.74 10.09
N ALA A 234 -4.42 -8.29 10.58
CA ALA A 234 -4.48 -8.77 11.95
C ALA A 234 -5.14 -10.16 12.05
N PRO A 235 -4.77 -10.95 13.06
CA PRO A 235 -5.60 -12.05 13.49
C PRO A 235 -6.82 -11.52 14.26
N ASP A 236 -7.95 -12.24 14.22
CA ASP A 236 -9.17 -11.85 14.93
C ASP A 236 -9.05 -12.02 16.47
N ASP A 237 -8.10 -12.84 16.92
CA ASP A 237 -7.87 -13.11 18.34
C ASP A 237 -6.93 -12.09 19.02
N TYR A 238 -6.60 -10.98 18.35
CA TYR A 238 -5.77 -9.90 18.90
C TYR A 238 -6.29 -9.32 20.23
N ALA A 239 -7.61 -9.36 20.45
CA ALA A 239 -8.26 -8.78 21.63
C ALA A 239 -8.65 -9.79 22.73
N VAL A 240 -8.63 -11.09 22.42
CA VAL A 240 -9.03 -12.13 23.36
C VAL A 240 -7.79 -12.83 23.88
N ASN A 241 -7.67 -12.92 25.22
CA ASN A 241 -6.58 -13.63 25.92
C ASN A 241 -6.63 -15.16 25.71
N THR A 242 -7.15 -15.62 24.57
CA THR A 242 -7.13 -16.99 24.10
C THR A 242 -5.78 -17.27 23.46
N THR A 243 -5.32 -18.52 23.54
CA THR A 243 -4.13 -18.99 22.83
C THR A 243 -4.19 -18.55 21.38
N GLY A 244 -3.34 -17.57 21.00
CA GLY A 244 -3.31 -17.01 19.66
C GLY A 244 -3.23 -18.14 18.66
N SER A 245 -4.31 -18.42 17.95
CA SER A 245 -4.41 -19.53 17.02
C SER A 245 -4.64 -19.00 15.61
N HIS A 246 -5.14 -17.78 15.48
CA HIS A 246 -5.35 -17.13 14.20
C HIS A 246 -4.08 -16.41 13.76
N TYR A 247 -3.74 -16.56 12.49
CA TYR A 247 -2.66 -15.82 11.85
C TYR A 247 -2.73 -16.04 10.34
N TRP A 248 -2.28 -15.05 9.59
CA TRP A 248 -2.05 -15.21 8.16
C TRP A 248 -0.77 -16.03 7.94
N SER A 249 -0.79 -16.95 6.97
CA SER A 249 0.46 -17.57 6.49
C SER A 249 1.43 -16.50 6.01
N ILE A 250 0.89 -15.53 5.25
CA ILE A 250 1.58 -14.32 4.79
C ILE A 250 0.57 -13.17 4.86
N CYS A 251 0.85 -12.07 5.57
CA CYS A 251 -0.07 -10.92 5.54
C CYS A 251 -0.10 -10.28 4.15
N ILE A 252 1.07 -9.97 3.59
CA ILE A 252 1.21 -9.32 2.27
C ILE A 252 2.18 -10.11 1.40
N HIS A 253 1.74 -10.50 0.21
CA HIS A 253 2.60 -11.17 -0.79
C HIS A 253 2.64 -10.36 -2.08
N LEU A 254 3.84 -9.92 -2.46
CA LEU A 254 4.09 -9.22 -3.71
C LEU A 254 4.91 -10.13 -4.61
N GLN A 255 4.34 -10.48 -5.76
CA GLN A 255 4.96 -11.36 -6.74
C GLN A 255 5.01 -10.67 -8.09
N GLY A 256 6.17 -10.16 -8.50
CA GLY A 256 6.37 -9.56 -9.82
C GLY A 256 5.65 -8.24 -10.09
N TRP A 257 4.82 -7.71 -9.17
CA TRP A 257 4.17 -6.40 -9.31
C TRP A 257 5.01 -5.31 -8.64
N GLY A 258 5.67 -4.47 -9.43
CA GLY A 258 6.49 -3.35 -8.95
C GLY A 258 5.74 -2.01 -8.80
N ASN A 259 6.46 -0.97 -8.37
CA ASN A 259 5.96 0.40 -8.18
C ASN A 259 4.80 0.49 -7.16
N ILE A 260 5.02 -0.08 -5.98
CA ILE A 260 4.03 -0.12 -4.89
C ILE A 260 4.57 0.64 -3.69
N SER A 261 3.76 1.56 -3.17
CA SER A 261 4.07 2.27 -1.93
C SER A 261 3.10 1.89 -0.82
N PHE A 262 3.64 1.77 0.39
CA PHE A 262 2.92 1.46 1.61
C PHE A 262 3.12 2.62 2.59
N TYR A 263 2.03 3.14 3.14
CA TYR A 263 2.04 4.20 4.12
C TYR A 263 1.21 3.80 5.34
N HIS A 264 1.80 3.87 6.54
CA HIS A 264 1.05 3.63 7.77
C HIS A 264 0.36 2.26 7.80
N CYS A 265 1.01 1.23 7.25
CA CYS A 265 0.48 -0.14 7.24
C CYS A 265 1.04 -0.95 8.41
N TYR A 266 0.20 -1.83 8.97
CA TYR A 266 0.56 -2.68 10.10
C TYR A 266 0.30 -4.14 9.77
N THR A 267 1.22 -5.03 10.12
CA THR A 267 0.99 -6.47 10.05
C THR A 267 1.23 -7.10 11.41
N TYR A 268 0.34 -8.01 11.79
CA TYR A 268 0.42 -8.77 13.03
C TYR A 268 0.40 -10.26 12.71
N GLY A 269 1.42 -10.98 13.20
CA GLY A 269 1.43 -12.44 13.20
C GLY A 269 0.54 -12.98 14.32
N GLN A 270 0.81 -14.21 14.74
CA GLN A 270 0.09 -14.84 15.85
C GLN A 270 0.27 -14.02 17.14
N TRP A 271 -0.82 -13.43 17.65
CA TRP A 271 -0.76 -12.62 18.88
C TRP A 271 -0.56 -13.51 20.11
N LYS A 272 0.32 -13.09 21.03
CA LYS A 272 0.64 -13.81 22.28
C LYS A 272 0.41 -12.89 23.49
N VAL A 273 -0.27 -13.41 24.50
CA VAL A 273 -0.16 -12.92 25.90
C VAL A 273 0.19 -14.14 26.80
N PRO A 274 0.67 -13.97 28.04
CA PRO A 274 2.07 -14.08 28.40
C PRO A 274 2.29 -15.25 29.36
N THR A 275 2.65 -16.43 28.88
CA THR A 275 3.35 -17.41 29.72
C THR A 275 4.22 -18.28 28.82
N ASN A 276 5.53 -18.06 28.84
CA ASN A 276 6.61 -19.05 28.89
C ASN A 276 6.59 -20.29 27.96
N SER A 277 5.65 -20.42 27.02
CA SER A 277 5.29 -21.70 26.37
C SER A 277 5.10 -21.64 24.86
N VAL A 278 4.83 -20.47 24.26
CA VAL A 278 4.90 -20.35 22.79
C VAL A 278 6.36 -20.19 22.40
N THR A 279 6.92 -21.25 21.80
CA THR A 279 8.34 -21.42 21.47
C THR A 279 8.74 -20.83 20.11
N SER A 280 7.79 -20.36 19.29
CA SER A 280 8.06 -19.80 17.96
C SER A 280 6.95 -18.83 17.54
N ALA A 281 7.31 -17.69 16.95
CA ALA A 281 6.33 -16.92 16.17
C ALA A 281 5.90 -17.69 14.92
N LEU A 282 4.71 -17.38 14.39
CA LEU A 282 4.16 -18.01 13.19
C LEU A 282 3.72 -16.93 12.19
N GLY A 283 3.65 -17.33 10.92
CA GLY A 283 3.27 -16.44 9.82
C GLY A 283 4.39 -15.51 9.39
N GLN A 284 4.22 -14.94 8.20
CA GLN A 284 5.12 -13.95 7.61
C GLN A 284 4.38 -12.61 7.49
N GLY A 285 5.09 -11.51 7.78
CA GLY A 285 4.52 -10.18 7.59
C GLY A 285 4.40 -9.86 6.12
N ILE A 286 5.54 -9.78 5.43
CA ILE A 286 5.59 -9.51 4.00
C ILE A 286 6.47 -10.54 3.31
N ARG A 287 6.05 -11.01 2.13
CA ARG A 287 6.90 -11.71 1.17
C ARG A 287 7.02 -10.91 -0.11
N ILE A 288 8.24 -10.66 -0.56
CA ILE A 288 8.55 -9.89 -1.76
C ILE A 288 9.42 -10.75 -2.68
N GLU A 289 8.91 -11.06 -3.86
CA GLU A 289 9.67 -11.81 -4.86
C GLU A 289 9.26 -11.43 -6.27
N GLY A 290 10.17 -11.62 -7.21
CA GLY A 290 9.85 -11.62 -8.62
C GLY A 290 9.22 -12.95 -9.05
N ASP A 291 9.04 -13.10 -10.35
CA ASP A 291 8.55 -14.32 -10.98
C ASP A 291 9.33 -14.59 -12.27
N ALA A 292 10.21 -15.59 -12.23
CA ALA A 292 11.04 -15.98 -13.37
C ALA A 292 10.25 -16.37 -14.63
N THR A 293 8.94 -16.65 -14.49
CA THR A 293 8.06 -17.05 -15.60
C THR A 293 7.40 -15.86 -16.31
N MET A 294 7.56 -14.63 -15.82
CA MET A 294 7.00 -13.43 -16.46
C MET A 294 7.59 -13.22 -17.86
N THR A 295 6.72 -12.92 -18.83
CA THR A 295 7.10 -12.65 -20.22
C THR A 295 7.54 -11.20 -20.42
N GLY A 296 8.71 -10.96 -21.02
CA GLY A 296 9.29 -9.64 -21.25
C GLY A 296 10.82 -9.70 -21.35
N SER A 297 11.46 -8.69 -21.95
CA SER A 297 12.93 -8.65 -22.10
C SER A 297 13.61 -8.26 -20.78
N GLY A 298 13.76 -9.26 -19.91
CA GLY A 298 14.48 -9.19 -18.64
C GLY A 298 13.84 -10.14 -17.61
N SER A 299 14.62 -10.68 -16.69
CA SER A 299 14.12 -11.60 -15.65
C SER A 299 12.97 -10.94 -14.87
N GLY A 300 11.96 -11.68 -14.42
CA GLY A 300 10.74 -11.12 -13.82
C GLY A 300 10.94 -10.47 -12.45
N TYR A 301 11.71 -9.39 -12.40
CA TYR A 301 12.02 -8.65 -11.20
C TYR A 301 10.82 -7.89 -10.66
N ILE A 302 10.62 -7.96 -9.36
CA ILE A 302 9.83 -6.95 -8.65
C ILE A 302 10.73 -5.74 -8.34
N THR A 303 10.27 -4.54 -8.68
CA THR A 303 11.05 -3.30 -8.54
C THR A 303 10.26 -2.17 -7.88
N ILE A 304 10.97 -1.25 -7.21
CA ILE A 304 10.39 -0.01 -6.65
C ILE A 304 9.29 -0.33 -5.64
N ILE A 305 9.69 -0.88 -4.50
CA ILE A 305 8.79 -1.16 -3.38
C ILE A 305 9.20 -0.28 -2.21
N ASN A 306 8.29 0.55 -1.73
CA ASN A 306 8.58 1.52 -0.69
C ASN A 306 7.64 1.38 0.50
N PHE A 307 8.19 1.31 1.70
CA PHE A 307 7.46 1.29 2.97
C PHE A 307 7.80 2.52 3.78
N PHE A 308 6.77 3.24 4.22
CA PHE A 308 6.88 4.46 5.02
C PHE A 308 6.00 4.34 6.26
N ASP A 309 6.59 4.55 7.43
CA ASP A 309 5.88 4.56 8.73
C ASP A 309 5.08 3.25 8.98
N CYS A 310 5.60 2.12 8.51
CA CYS A 310 4.97 0.81 8.68
C CYS A 310 5.45 0.09 9.95
N SER A 311 4.65 -0.87 10.43
CA SER A 311 5.05 -1.76 11.53
C SER A 311 4.78 -3.22 11.21
N PHE A 312 5.73 -4.09 11.55
CA PHE A 312 5.67 -5.52 11.34
C PHE A 312 5.88 -6.23 12.67
N SER A 313 4.81 -6.84 13.20
CA SER A 313 4.74 -7.27 14.58
C SER A 313 4.43 -8.77 14.73
N TYR A 314 5.15 -9.48 15.59
CA TYR A 314 4.85 -10.86 16.01
C TYR A 314 4.88 -11.94 14.90
N HIS A 315 5.69 -11.74 13.87
CA HIS A 315 5.89 -12.73 12.80
C HIS A 315 7.08 -13.64 13.08
N ASP A 316 7.12 -14.81 12.46
CA ASP A 316 8.36 -15.60 12.35
C ASP A 316 9.41 -14.82 11.54
N TYR A 317 8.97 -14.29 10.41
CA TYR A 317 9.72 -13.35 9.59
C TYR A 317 8.86 -12.12 9.32
N ALA A 318 9.30 -10.94 9.76
CA ALA A 318 8.56 -9.72 9.45
C ALA A 318 8.59 -9.41 7.94
N VAL A 319 9.73 -9.60 7.30
CA VAL A 319 9.90 -9.51 5.84
C VAL A 319 10.73 -10.68 5.33
N VAL A 320 10.23 -11.35 4.31
CA VAL A 320 10.94 -12.36 3.53
C VAL A 320 11.18 -11.81 2.13
N LEU A 321 12.45 -11.75 1.76
CA LEU A 321 12.92 -11.42 0.44
C LEU A 321 13.22 -12.72 -0.32
N GLY A 322 12.51 -12.95 -1.42
CA GLY A 322 12.63 -14.12 -2.28
C GLY A 322 13.61 -13.90 -3.43
N ASP A 323 13.31 -14.49 -4.58
CA ASP A 323 14.10 -14.34 -5.81
C ASP A 323 13.76 -13.05 -6.57
N TYR A 324 14.65 -12.61 -7.47
CA TYR A 324 14.41 -11.55 -8.45
C TYR A 324 13.73 -10.29 -7.89
N TRP A 325 14.36 -9.61 -6.92
CA TRP A 325 13.88 -8.30 -6.44
C TRP A 325 14.97 -7.24 -6.55
N GLN A 326 14.55 -5.98 -6.69
CA GLN A 326 15.46 -4.84 -6.73
C GLN A 326 14.77 -3.56 -6.20
N GLY A 327 15.51 -2.70 -5.50
CA GLY A 327 15.04 -1.37 -5.14
C GLY A 327 13.89 -1.40 -4.12
N ILE A 328 14.18 -2.00 -2.97
CA ILE A 328 13.27 -2.04 -1.83
C ILE A 328 13.73 -1.03 -0.79
N THR A 329 12.82 -0.19 -0.33
CA THR A 329 13.08 0.82 0.70
C THR A 329 12.15 0.65 1.89
N PHE A 330 12.74 0.58 3.09
CA PHE A 330 12.06 0.74 4.36
C PHE A 330 12.51 2.07 4.99
N ASN A 331 11.56 2.95 5.27
CA ASN A 331 11.83 4.25 5.86
C ASN A 331 10.96 4.45 7.10
N THR A 332 11.58 4.70 8.25
CA THR A 332 10.91 4.95 9.54
C THR A 332 9.95 3.80 9.92
N CYS A 333 10.33 2.57 9.57
CA CYS A 333 9.53 1.37 9.86
C CYS A 333 9.96 0.69 11.17
N ASN A 334 9.03 -0.02 11.79
CA ASN A 334 9.26 -0.79 13.02
C ASN A 334 9.14 -2.30 12.77
N PHE A 335 10.13 -3.06 13.21
CA PHE A 335 10.16 -4.52 13.15
C PHE A 335 10.18 -5.04 14.59
N ASN A 336 9.04 -5.52 15.09
CA ASN A 336 8.87 -5.93 16.47
C ASN A 336 8.46 -7.41 16.55
N GLY A 337 9.20 -8.24 17.26
CA GLY A 337 8.83 -9.65 17.35
C GLY A 337 9.67 -10.36 18.38
N GLN A 338 9.29 -10.28 19.65
CA GLN A 338 9.99 -10.90 20.79
C GLN A 338 10.39 -12.38 20.57
N ILE A 339 9.71 -13.10 19.68
CA ILE A 339 9.85 -14.54 19.43
C ILE A 339 10.05 -14.93 17.95
N GLY A 340 10.24 -13.96 17.05
CA GLY A 340 10.45 -14.22 15.60
C GLY A 340 11.90 -14.53 15.24
N THR A 341 12.10 -15.29 14.15
CA THR A 341 13.43 -15.63 13.60
C THR A 341 14.17 -14.41 13.06
N SER A 342 13.49 -13.52 12.32
CA SER A 342 14.15 -12.33 11.78
C SER A 342 13.23 -11.16 11.44
N GLY A 343 13.78 -9.95 11.47
CA GLY A 343 13.13 -8.75 10.94
C GLY A 343 13.07 -8.77 9.42
N ILE A 344 14.24 -8.83 8.78
CA ILE A 344 14.37 -8.98 7.33
C ILE A 344 15.22 -10.21 7.05
N PHE A 345 14.66 -11.15 6.29
CA PHE A 345 15.32 -12.39 5.92
C PHE A 345 15.36 -12.58 4.41
N GLN A 346 16.52 -12.95 3.89
CA GLN A 346 16.69 -13.40 2.50
C GLN A 346 16.63 -14.92 2.44
N SER A 347 15.60 -15.48 1.78
CA SER A 347 15.48 -16.93 1.60
C SER A 347 16.59 -17.48 0.70
N GLY A 348 17.05 -18.71 0.95
CA GLY A 348 18.27 -19.28 0.35
C GLY A 348 18.23 -19.60 -1.16
N SER A 349 19.43 -19.83 -1.71
CA SER A 349 19.75 -20.18 -3.12
C SER A 349 19.16 -19.26 -4.18
N THR A 350 19.27 -17.95 -4.00
CA THR A 350 18.56 -17.03 -4.88
C THR A 350 19.20 -16.81 -6.24
N SER A 351 18.35 -16.79 -7.26
CA SER A 351 18.73 -16.46 -8.63
C SER A 351 18.43 -14.99 -8.94
N GLY A 352 19.31 -14.37 -9.72
CA GLY A 352 19.23 -12.96 -10.11
C GLY A 352 20.16 -12.04 -9.32
N VAL A 353 20.50 -10.88 -9.91
CA VAL A 353 21.14 -9.76 -9.23
C VAL A 353 20.19 -9.19 -8.18
N LEU A 354 20.44 -9.47 -6.90
CA LEU A 354 19.76 -8.83 -5.78
C LEU A 354 20.44 -7.49 -5.49
N ALA A 355 19.75 -6.38 -5.72
CA ALA A 355 20.37 -5.06 -5.61
C ALA A 355 19.45 -4.05 -4.91
N LEU A 356 20.07 -3.21 -4.09
CA LEU A 356 19.46 -2.03 -3.47
C LEU A 356 18.33 -2.39 -2.49
N LEU A 357 18.74 -2.85 -1.31
CA LEU A 357 17.90 -2.81 -0.10
C LEU A 357 18.32 -1.59 0.72
N CYS A 358 17.36 -0.74 1.08
CA CYS A 358 17.60 0.46 1.86
C CYS A 358 16.74 0.47 3.11
N CYS A 359 17.35 0.54 4.29
CA CYS A 359 16.66 0.70 5.57
C CYS A 359 17.15 2.01 6.23
N ILE A 360 16.23 2.96 6.41
CA ILE A 360 16.52 4.30 6.93
C ILE A 360 15.64 4.58 8.14
N GLY A 361 16.25 4.94 9.27
CA GLY A 361 15.51 5.36 10.46
C GLY A 361 14.60 4.27 11.04
N CYS A 362 14.84 2.99 10.70
CA CYS A 362 14.03 1.88 11.17
C CYS A 362 14.44 1.43 12.57
N GLN A 363 13.51 0.75 13.25
CA GLN A 363 13.77 0.09 14.52
C GLN A 363 13.59 -1.41 14.38
N PHE A 364 14.57 -2.18 14.81
CA PHE A 364 14.53 -3.64 14.82
C PHE A 364 14.62 -4.17 16.24
N ASN A 365 13.66 -5.00 16.60
CA ASN A 365 13.50 -5.64 17.90
C ASN A 365 12.84 -7.02 17.71
N THR A 366 13.54 -7.93 17.04
CA THR A 366 13.11 -9.32 16.84
C THR A 366 13.88 -10.29 17.76
N GLY A 367 13.33 -11.48 17.97
CA GLY A 367 13.91 -12.51 18.84
C GLY A 367 15.19 -13.15 18.29
N GLY A 368 15.34 -13.24 16.97
CA GLY A 368 16.52 -13.77 16.29
C GLY A 368 17.40 -12.69 15.66
N SER A 369 18.01 -12.97 14.50
CA SER A 369 18.85 -12.01 13.78
C SER A 369 17.98 -10.90 13.18
N GLN A 370 18.38 -9.64 13.34
CA GLN A 370 17.49 -8.53 12.97
C GLN A 370 17.39 -8.37 11.44
N ILE A 371 18.54 -8.41 10.77
CA ILE A 371 18.66 -8.40 9.32
C ILE A 371 19.57 -9.57 8.96
N ASP A 372 19.00 -10.60 8.32
CA ASP A 372 19.71 -11.79 7.88
C ASP A 372 19.70 -11.91 6.36
N LEU A 373 20.80 -11.47 5.75
CA LEU A 373 21.08 -11.58 4.33
C LEU A 373 22.21 -12.58 4.06
N SER A 374 22.56 -13.42 5.03
CA SER A 374 23.75 -14.28 4.96
C SER A 374 23.71 -15.30 3.81
N ASN A 375 22.51 -15.69 3.39
CA ASN A 375 22.29 -16.72 2.37
C ASN A 375 22.43 -16.24 0.92
N ALA A 376 22.51 -14.92 0.67
CA ALA A 376 22.63 -14.40 -0.70
C ALA A 376 23.47 -13.12 -0.78
N GLY A 377 24.06 -12.86 -1.95
CA GLY A 377 24.79 -11.64 -2.22
C GLY A 377 23.84 -10.47 -2.53
N VAL A 378 23.45 -9.70 -1.53
CA VAL A 378 22.70 -8.45 -1.72
C VAL A 378 23.68 -7.31 -2.00
N ASN A 379 23.63 -6.75 -3.21
CA ASN A 379 24.48 -5.64 -3.62
C ASN A 379 23.88 -4.29 -3.22
N ASN A 380 24.74 -3.33 -2.90
CA ASN A 380 24.37 -1.94 -2.59
C ASN A 380 23.34 -1.82 -1.45
N LEU A 381 23.51 -2.65 -0.41
CA LEU A 381 22.75 -2.53 0.84
C LEU A 381 23.03 -1.15 1.49
N VAL A 382 21.99 -0.48 1.96
CA VAL A 382 22.12 0.76 2.74
C VAL A 382 21.38 0.61 4.06
N LEU A 383 22.13 0.71 5.17
CA LEU A 383 21.58 0.81 6.52
C LEU A 383 22.00 2.16 7.10
N ASN A 384 21.04 3.09 7.24
CA ASN A 384 21.31 4.44 7.72
C ASN A 384 20.42 4.84 8.91
N GLY A 385 21.03 5.23 10.02
CA GLY A 385 20.28 5.83 11.14
C GLY A 385 19.31 4.88 11.85
N ASN A 386 19.51 3.56 11.74
CA ASN A 386 18.62 2.58 12.34
C ASN A 386 18.96 2.31 13.81
N THR A 387 17.98 1.86 14.58
CA THR A 387 18.19 1.23 15.89
C THR A 387 17.98 -0.26 15.76
N ILE A 388 19.01 -1.06 16.03
CA ILE A 388 19.07 -2.50 15.79
C ILE A 388 19.32 -3.19 17.12
N GLY A 389 18.25 -3.70 17.73
CA GLY A 389 18.26 -4.38 19.03
C GLY A 389 18.41 -5.88 18.86
N ALA A 390 19.57 -6.43 19.19
CA ALA A 390 19.76 -7.87 19.27
C ALA A 390 19.31 -8.39 20.64
N TYR A 391 18.47 -9.42 20.62
CA TYR A 391 18.02 -10.16 21.80
C TYR A 391 18.60 -11.58 21.72
N ASN A 392 18.71 -12.24 22.87
CA ASN A 392 19.11 -13.65 23.00
C ASN A 392 20.55 -13.97 22.58
N THR A 393 20.98 -15.21 22.82
CA THR A 393 22.34 -15.66 22.51
C THR A 393 22.51 -15.96 21.03
N SER A 394 23.69 -15.68 20.49
CA SER A 394 24.09 -16.05 19.12
C SER A 394 23.30 -15.38 17.97
N THR A 395 22.72 -14.20 18.21
CA THR A 395 22.03 -13.41 17.17
C THR A 395 22.94 -12.39 16.50
N VAL A 396 22.62 -12.01 15.27
CA VAL A 396 23.34 -10.96 14.53
C VAL A 396 22.42 -9.76 14.30
N GLY A 397 22.93 -8.55 14.54
CA GLY A 397 22.23 -7.32 14.18
C GLY A 397 22.05 -7.22 12.67
N ALA A 398 23.14 -7.22 11.92
CA ALA A 398 23.11 -7.28 10.45
C ALA A 398 24.09 -8.34 9.93
N ALA A 399 23.57 -9.45 9.40
CA ALA A 399 24.34 -10.44 8.66
C ALA A 399 24.27 -10.09 7.16
N ILE A 400 25.39 -9.63 6.62
CA ILE A 400 25.57 -9.19 5.25
C ILE A 400 26.16 -10.38 4.50
N GLY A 401 25.42 -10.99 3.56
CA GLY A 401 25.93 -12.11 2.76
C GLY A 401 27.10 -11.71 1.85
N PRO A 402 27.47 -12.55 0.87
CA PRO A 402 28.61 -12.31 -0.05
C PRO A 402 28.37 -11.20 -1.09
N GLY A 403 27.54 -10.20 -0.77
CA GLY A 403 27.20 -9.10 -1.66
C GLY A 403 28.34 -8.10 -1.86
N LEU A 404 28.06 -7.03 -2.58
CA LEU A 404 29.00 -5.95 -2.86
C LEU A 404 28.49 -4.62 -2.30
N ASN A 405 29.40 -3.78 -1.81
CA ASN A 405 29.16 -2.35 -1.51
C ASN A 405 28.06 -2.06 -0.48
N ALA A 406 27.96 -2.85 0.59
CA ALA A 406 27.11 -2.49 1.72
C ALA A 406 27.59 -1.20 2.40
N THR A 407 26.67 -0.27 2.68
CA THR A 407 26.93 0.99 3.40
C THR A 407 26.14 0.99 4.70
N ILE A 408 26.83 0.94 5.83
CA ILE A 408 26.24 0.87 7.18
C ILE A 408 26.72 2.07 7.98
N VAL A 409 25.86 3.08 8.12
CA VAL A 409 26.24 4.38 8.69
C VAL A 409 25.24 4.88 9.74
N GLY A 410 25.76 5.44 10.83
CA GLY A 410 24.92 6.16 11.81
C GLY A 410 23.94 5.29 12.59
N ASN A 411 24.13 3.96 12.62
CA ASN A 411 23.21 3.04 13.29
C ASN A 411 23.59 2.81 14.77
N PHE A 412 22.61 2.42 15.57
CA PHE A 412 22.78 1.93 16.94
C PHE A 412 22.56 0.43 16.99
N PHE A 413 23.62 -0.35 17.18
CA PHE A 413 23.55 -1.78 17.47
C PHE A 413 23.60 -1.99 18.98
N LEU A 414 22.51 -2.49 19.54
CA LEU A 414 22.27 -2.56 20.97
C LEU A 414 22.02 -4.01 21.37
N ASN A 415 22.68 -4.47 22.44
CA ASN A 415 22.27 -5.69 23.13
C ASN A 415 21.32 -5.35 24.27
N TYR A 416 20.16 -6.02 24.29
CA TYR A 416 19.17 -5.92 25.36
C TYR A 416 19.05 -7.21 26.20
N GLY A 417 19.81 -8.26 25.87
CA GLY A 417 19.84 -9.56 26.55
C GLY A 417 21.24 -9.97 27.03
N SER A 418 21.51 -11.28 27.03
CA SER A 418 22.83 -11.83 27.41
C SER A 418 23.91 -11.49 26.38
N ASN A 419 25.13 -11.17 26.81
CA ASN A 419 26.24 -10.82 25.92
C ASN A 419 26.82 -12.00 25.12
N THR A 420 26.31 -13.22 25.26
CA THR A 420 26.96 -14.40 24.66
C THR A 420 26.61 -14.55 23.18
N GLY A 421 27.63 -14.44 22.31
CA GLY A 421 27.52 -14.76 20.88
C GLY A 421 26.87 -13.69 19.99
N ILE A 422 26.48 -12.54 20.54
CA ILE A 422 25.84 -11.47 19.76
C ILE A 422 26.85 -10.69 18.93
N VAL A 423 26.58 -10.55 17.62
CA VAL A 423 27.41 -9.78 16.69
C VAL A 423 26.63 -8.57 16.16
N GLY A 424 27.27 -7.40 16.11
CA GLY A 424 26.64 -6.20 15.56
C GLY A 424 26.43 -6.29 14.06
N ALA A 425 27.52 -6.33 13.30
CA ALA A 425 27.52 -6.56 11.86
C ALA A 425 28.52 -7.65 11.49
N SER A 426 28.12 -8.60 10.65
CA SER A 426 29.00 -9.65 10.13
C SER A 426 28.77 -9.90 8.65
N GLY A 427 29.79 -10.36 7.93
CA GLY A 427 29.60 -10.72 6.53
C GLY A 427 30.87 -11.06 5.75
N SER A 428 30.69 -11.39 4.48
CA SER A 428 31.75 -11.59 3.49
C SER A 428 31.49 -10.70 2.27
N GLY A 429 32.23 -10.85 1.15
CA GLY A 429 32.03 -10.01 -0.03
C GLY A 429 32.89 -8.74 -0.02
N SER A 430 32.65 -7.82 -0.95
CA SER A 430 33.62 -6.77 -1.26
C SER A 430 33.10 -5.34 -1.10
N GLY A 431 34.00 -4.42 -0.74
CA GLY A 431 33.77 -2.97 -0.81
C GLY A 431 32.79 -2.42 0.22
N HIS A 432 32.60 -3.09 1.35
CA HIS A 432 31.66 -2.64 2.39
C HIS A 432 32.22 -1.46 3.19
N VAL A 433 31.36 -0.51 3.56
CA VAL A 433 31.71 0.65 4.39
C VAL A 433 30.85 0.63 5.64
N ILE A 434 31.51 0.57 6.81
CA ILE A 434 30.86 0.53 8.13
C ILE A 434 31.44 1.66 8.99
N THR A 435 30.72 2.78 9.11
CA THR A 435 31.24 3.99 9.77
C THR A 435 30.21 4.76 10.58
N GLY A 436 30.66 5.46 11.64
CA GLY A 436 29.78 6.33 12.44
C GLY A 436 28.70 5.58 13.23
N ASN A 437 28.85 4.28 13.47
CA ASN A 437 27.88 3.47 14.22
C ASN A 437 28.26 3.36 15.70
N MET A 438 27.28 3.01 16.54
CA MET A 438 27.49 2.63 17.93
C MET A 438 27.19 1.14 18.13
N PHE A 439 28.14 0.38 18.64
CA PHE A 439 28.03 -1.04 18.99
C PHE A 439 28.10 -1.20 20.52
N LYS A 440 26.95 -1.29 21.20
CA LYS A 440 26.87 -1.26 22.66
C LYS A 440 26.52 -2.64 23.25
N GLY A 441 27.36 -3.12 24.16
CA GLY A 441 27.08 -4.32 24.96
C GLY A 441 27.15 -5.64 24.17
N LEU A 442 27.83 -5.67 23.02
CA LEU A 442 27.87 -6.84 22.14
C LEU A 442 29.04 -7.78 22.50
N ASN A 443 28.97 -9.05 22.08
CA ASN A 443 30.14 -9.91 22.11
C ASN A 443 31.17 -9.43 21.10
N THR A 444 30.73 -9.21 19.86
CA THR A 444 31.58 -8.68 18.80
C THR A 444 30.89 -7.53 18.06
N GLY A 445 31.60 -6.43 17.84
CA GLY A 445 31.07 -5.28 17.11
C GLY A 445 30.92 -5.58 15.62
N VAL A 446 32.06 -5.73 14.92
CA VAL A 446 32.10 -6.01 13.48
C VAL A 446 32.94 -7.25 13.20
N VAL A 447 32.45 -8.13 12.32
CA VAL A 447 33.17 -9.31 11.82
C VAL A 447 33.24 -9.27 10.30
N ALA A 448 34.42 -8.97 9.75
CA ALA A 448 34.70 -9.24 8.35
C ALA A 448 35.15 -10.71 8.23
N ALA A 449 34.24 -11.57 7.82
CA ALA A 449 34.45 -13.01 7.74
C ALA A 449 35.41 -13.38 6.60
N SER A 450 35.78 -14.67 6.53
CA SER A 450 36.54 -15.19 5.39
C SER A 450 35.82 -14.88 4.07
N GLY A 451 36.58 -14.47 3.05
CA GLY A 451 36.04 -14.00 1.77
C GLY A 451 35.62 -12.53 1.75
N SER A 452 35.78 -11.79 2.85
CA SER A 452 35.68 -10.33 2.82
C SER A 452 36.89 -9.68 2.14
N SER A 453 36.66 -8.62 1.36
CA SER A 453 37.74 -7.86 0.74
C SER A 453 37.45 -6.37 0.55
N GLY A 454 38.45 -5.51 0.75
CA GLY A 454 38.29 -4.07 0.53
C GLY A 454 37.27 -3.40 1.44
N TRP A 455 36.98 -3.98 2.60
CA TRP A 455 36.09 -3.36 3.58
C TRP A 455 36.75 -2.12 4.20
N VAL A 456 35.95 -1.12 4.53
CA VAL A 456 36.35 0.07 5.30
C VAL A 456 35.52 0.11 6.57
N VAL A 457 36.16 -0.16 7.71
CA VAL A 457 35.51 -0.13 9.02
C VAL A 457 36.21 0.95 9.86
N GLY A 458 35.51 2.04 10.16
CA GLY A 458 36.14 3.21 10.80
C GLY A 458 35.16 4.06 11.59
N LEU A 459 35.65 4.93 12.48
CA LEU A 459 34.84 5.94 13.18
C LEU A 459 33.61 5.39 13.94
N ASN A 460 33.67 4.14 14.40
CA ASN A 460 32.60 3.51 15.18
C ASN A 460 32.90 3.56 16.69
N LYS A 461 31.87 3.58 17.54
CA LYS A 461 31.98 3.53 19.01
C LYS A 461 31.63 2.12 19.51
N TYR A 462 32.40 1.60 20.48
CA TYR A 462 32.22 0.23 21.01
C TYR A 462 32.05 0.21 22.54
N PRO A 463 31.05 0.91 23.13
CA PRO A 463 30.88 0.92 24.59
C PRO A 463 30.49 -0.48 25.10
N SER A 464 31.28 -1.01 26.04
CA SER A 464 31.01 -2.31 26.68
C SER A 464 30.90 -3.49 25.71
N THR A 465 31.55 -3.41 24.55
CA THR A 465 31.63 -4.50 23.57
C THR A 465 32.95 -5.25 23.73
N THR A 466 32.89 -6.57 23.92
CA THR A 466 34.05 -7.41 24.28
C THR A 466 35.12 -7.39 23.18
N THR A 467 34.75 -7.76 21.97
CA THR A 467 35.62 -7.74 20.79
C THR A 467 35.14 -6.66 19.84
N LYS A 468 35.93 -5.63 19.59
CA LYS A 468 35.48 -4.51 18.74
C LYS A 468 35.34 -4.95 17.29
N THR A 469 36.39 -5.56 16.76
CA THR A 469 36.51 -5.91 15.35
C THR A 469 37.25 -7.23 15.18
N VAL A 470 36.79 -8.07 14.26
CA VAL A 470 37.48 -9.26 13.76
C VAL A 470 37.62 -9.12 12.26
N ASP A 471 38.85 -9.29 11.77
CA ASP A 471 39.16 -9.26 10.34
C ASP A 471 39.81 -10.57 9.93
N SER A 472 39.06 -11.37 9.18
CA SER A 472 39.49 -12.64 8.59
C SER A 472 39.58 -12.57 7.07
N GLY A 473 39.50 -11.36 6.50
CA GLY A 473 39.51 -11.13 5.05
C GLY A 473 40.86 -10.69 4.51
N SER A 474 40.83 -10.04 3.34
CA SER A 474 42.02 -9.55 2.65
C SER A 474 41.84 -8.10 2.19
N ALA A 475 42.89 -7.29 2.24
CA ALA A 475 42.85 -5.88 1.83
C ALA A 475 41.74 -5.06 2.50
N ASN A 476 41.30 -5.47 3.69
CA ASN A 476 40.37 -4.70 4.50
C ASN A 476 41.13 -3.59 5.25
N SER A 477 40.44 -2.48 5.52
CA SER A 477 40.95 -1.30 6.22
C SER A 477 40.14 -1.07 7.48
N PHE A 478 40.70 -1.47 8.63
CA PHE A 478 40.10 -1.27 9.94
C PHE A 478 40.79 -0.12 10.68
N GLY A 479 40.09 0.99 10.86
CA GLY A 479 40.49 2.11 11.70
C GLY A 479 39.74 2.10 13.03
N THR A 480 40.45 2.02 14.15
CA THR A 480 39.81 2.17 15.47
C THR A 480 39.49 3.64 15.74
N ALA A 481 38.45 3.90 16.55
CA ALA A 481 37.87 5.22 16.81
C ALA A 481 38.89 6.35 17.06
N ALA A 482 38.65 7.49 16.41
CA ALA A 482 39.27 8.81 16.57
C ALA A 482 40.81 8.85 16.51
N ALA A 483 41.30 9.64 15.56
CA ALA A 483 42.65 10.18 15.51
C ALA A 483 42.95 11.14 16.70
N GLY A 484 42.63 10.74 17.94
CA GLY A 484 43.00 11.45 19.17
C GLY A 484 44.47 11.24 19.57
N ALA A 485 45.24 10.53 18.75
CA ALA A 485 46.68 10.33 18.94
C ALA A 485 47.46 10.32 17.60
N MET A 486 47.00 11.06 16.58
CA MET A 486 47.91 11.45 15.49
C MET A 486 48.71 12.68 15.96
N THR A 487 49.68 12.46 16.85
CA THR A 487 50.83 13.36 16.98
C THR A 487 51.57 13.35 15.64
N GLY A 488 51.32 14.35 14.79
CA GLY A 488 52.11 14.55 13.57
C GLY A 488 51.38 15.15 12.36
N VAL A 489 50.05 15.29 12.38
CA VAL A 489 49.34 16.04 11.33
C VAL A 489 49.02 17.44 11.86
N VAL A 490 49.94 18.36 11.58
CA VAL A 490 49.81 19.81 11.82
C VAL A 490 48.81 20.38 10.79
N PRO A 491 47.94 21.33 11.17
CA PRO A 491 46.94 21.94 10.28
C PRO A 491 47.53 22.65 9.06
#